data_AF-A0A1W2D2T8-F1
#
_entry.id   AF-A0A1W2D2T8-F1
#
_cell.length_a   1.000
_cell.length_b   1.000
_cell.length_c   1.000
_cell.angle_alpha   90.00
_cell.angle_beta   90.00
_cell.angle_gamma   90.00
#
_symmetry.space_group_name_H-M   'P 1'
#
loop_
_entity.id
_entity.type
_entity.pdbx_description
1 polymer ?
#
loop_
_entity_poly.entity_id
_entity_poly.type
_entity_poly.pdbx_seq_one_letter_code
_entity_poly.pdbx_strand_id
1 'polypeptide(L)'
;MKTKLLLILIFCTIILSAQEKQITKLLNEQLRKEIKHYPGVGDSLKLINPFSIDENKVLRFQVSKYNFETEETEFITQEVSLDKVTGFVKDINIIFETEKDAVKVTTIKTDVKGQEISNQIYNYHLFFTEINKEKDNENLRDEILNAFSKAGYIIHSQFWAD
;
A
#
# COMPACT_ATOMS: atom_id res chain seq x y z
N MET A 1 -31.43 -2.12 -29.65
CA MET A 1 -31.05 -2.74 -28.35
C MET A 1 -29.53 -2.87 -28.17
N LYS A 2 -28.75 -3.23 -29.20
CA LYS A 2 -27.28 -3.40 -29.09
C LYS A 2 -26.52 -2.11 -28.69
N THR A 3 -26.93 -0.95 -29.18
CA THR A 3 -26.27 0.34 -28.90
C THR A 3 -26.49 0.86 -27.48
N LYS A 4 -27.66 0.59 -26.88
CA LYS A 4 -27.94 0.96 -25.47
C LYS A 4 -27.20 0.07 -24.48
N LEU A 5 -26.97 -1.21 -24.83
CA LEU A 5 -26.19 -2.15 -24.01
C LEU A 5 -24.70 -1.78 -23.99
N LEU A 6 -24.15 -1.33 -25.13
CA LEU A 6 -22.75 -0.89 -25.25
C LEU A 6 -22.43 0.34 -24.40
N LEU A 7 -23.34 1.31 -24.32
CA LEU A 7 -23.19 2.52 -23.49
C LEU A 7 -23.20 2.23 -21.98
N ILE A 8 -23.97 1.23 -21.54
CA ILE A 8 -24.02 0.82 -20.12
C ILE A 8 -22.70 0.15 -19.70
N LEU A 9 -22.11 -0.69 -20.56
CA LEU A 9 -20.82 -1.36 -20.31
C LEU A 9 -19.65 -0.36 -20.20
N ILE A 10 -19.64 0.70 -21.00
CA ILE A 10 -18.60 1.74 -20.94
C ILE A 10 -18.72 2.57 -19.64
N PHE A 11 -19.92 2.79 -19.14
CA PHE A 11 -20.11 3.58 -17.91
C PHE A 11 -19.63 2.84 -16.66
N CYS A 12 -19.77 1.50 -16.62
CA CYS A 12 -19.31 0.68 -15.49
C CYS A 12 -17.78 0.68 -15.33
N THR A 13 -17.00 0.67 -16.42
CA THR A 13 -15.53 0.61 -16.35
C THR A 13 -14.90 1.92 -15.85
N ILE A 14 -15.54 3.06 -16.15
CA ILE A 14 -15.08 4.39 -15.71
C ILE A 14 -15.27 4.54 -14.19
N ILE A 15 -16.39 4.04 -13.65
CA ILE A 15 -16.69 4.14 -12.21
C ILE A 15 -15.69 3.32 -11.39
N LEU A 16 -15.34 2.10 -11.80
CA LEU A 16 -14.37 1.25 -11.09
C LEU A 16 -12.99 1.91 -11.02
N SER A 17 -12.54 2.50 -12.14
CA SER A 17 -11.26 3.21 -12.22
C SER A 17 -11.19 4.44 -11.31
N ALA A 18 -12.33 5.06 -10.99
CA ALA A 18 -12.38 6.20 -10.06
C ALA A 18 -12.27 5.76 -8.59
N GLN A 19 -12.76 4.57 -8.25
CA GLN A 19 -12.70 4.06 -6.88
C GLN A 19 -11.30 3.56 -6.51
N GLU A 20 -10.58 2.94 -7.46
CA GLU A 20 -9.15 2.59 -7.31
C GLU A 20 -8.29 3.83 -7.05
N LYS A 21 -8.60 4.94 -7.73
CA LYS A 21 -7.95 6.24 -7.44
C LYS A 21 -8.24 6.73 -6.02
N GLN A 22 -9.42 6.48 -5.47
CA GLN A 22 -9.74 6.84 -4.10
C GLN A 22 -8.91 6.02 -3.08
N ILE A 23 -8.75 4.71 -3.31
CA ILE A 23 -7.91 3.84 -2.46
C ILE A 23 -6.48 4.40 -2.37
N THR A 24 -5.86 4.64 -3.52
CA THR A 24 -4.48 5.15 -3.59
C THR A 24 -4.36 6.57 -3.07
N LYS A 25 -5.36 7.43 -3.26
CA LYS A 25 -5.39 8.78 -2.69
C LYS A 25 -5.32 8.74 -1.16
N LEU A 26 -6.22 7.98 -0.52
CA LEU A 26 -6.30 7.86 0.94
C LEU A 26 -4.98 7.33 1.53
N LEU A 27 -4.44 6.25 0.96
CA LEU A 27 -3.17 5.68 1.40
C LEU A 27 -2.01 6.68 1.27
N ASN A 28 -1.92 7.39 0.14
CA ASN A 28 -0.87 8.37 -0.08
C ASN A 28 -0.99 9.61 0.81
N GLU A 29 -2.19 10.12 1.04
CA GLU A 29 -2.43 11.23 1.95
C GLU A 29 -1.98 10.87 3.37
N GLN A 30 -2.34 9.67 3.82
CA GLN A 30 -1.94 9.17 5.14
C GLN A 30 -0.43 8.91 5.24
N LEU A 31 0.18 8.21 4.27
CA LEU A 31 1.63 7.94 4.28
C LEU A 31 2.46 9.24 4.21
N ARG A 32 1.96 10.29 3.57
CA ARG A 32 2.62 11.62 3.61
C ARG A 32 2.57 12.27 4.98
N LYS A 33 1.52 12.06 5.77
CA LYS A 33 1.49 12.50 7.18
C LYS A 33 2.49 11.69 8.00
N GLU A 34 2.51 10.37 7.80
CA GLU A 34 3.41 9.43 8.47
C GLU A 34 4.87 9.85 8.33
N ILE A 35 5.33 10.09 7.09
CA ILE A 35 6.73 10.43 6.80
C ILE A 35 7.20 11.71 7.50
N LYS A 36 6.30 12.66 7.79
CA LYS A 36 6.65 13.89 8.52
C LYS A 36 7.10 13.61 9.97
N HIS A 37 6.81 12.43 10.52
CA HIS A 37 7.26 12.02 11.85
C HIS A 37 8.69 11.47 11.87
N TYR A 38 9.37 11.38 10.73
CA TYR A 38 10.77 10.95 10.63
C TYR A 38 11.67 12.17 10.41
N PRO A 39 12.23 12.78 11.48
CA PRO A 39 12.89 14.09 11.43
C PRO A 39 14.27 14.10 10.73
N GLY A 40 14.69 12.99 10.12
CA GLY A 40 15.92 12.89 9.34
C GLY A 40 17.22 12.77 10.15
N VAL A 41 17.13 12.64 11.49
CA VAL A 41 18.27 12.32 12.36
C VAL A 41 18.09 10.89 12.87
N GLY A 42 19.01 10.00 12.52
CA GLY A 42 18.89 8.56 12.78
C GLY A 42 18.13 7.82 11.68
N ASP A 43 17.27 6.89 12.06
CA ASP A 43 16.47 6.13 11.11
C ASP A 43 15.52 7.04 10.31
N SER A 44 15.39 6.77 9.02
CA SER A 44 14.51 7.55 8.14
C SER A 44 13.62 6.67 7.30
N LEU A 45 12.43 7.17 7.00
CA LEU A 45 11.50 6.61 6.03
C LEU A 45 11.27 7.65 4.93
N LYS A 46 11.49 7.30 3.68
CA LYS A 46 11.26 8.18 2.52
C LYS A 46 10.36 7.51 1.51
N LEU A 47 9.42 8.26 0.95
CA LEU A 47 8.60 7.81 -0.17
C LEU A 47 9.39 7.95 -1.47
N ILE A 48 9.61 6.84 -2.17
CA ILE A 48 10.26 6.82 -3.49
C ILE A 48 9.18 6.84 -4.57
N ASN A 49 8.27 5.87 -4.52
CA ASN A 49 7.10 5.83 -5.40
C ASN A 49 5.82 5.73 -4.55
N PRO A 50 4.84 6.65 -4.76
CA PRO A 50 3.56 6.61 -4.06
C PRO A 50 2.77 5.33 -4.36
N PHE A 51 1.78 5.03 -3.53
CA PHE A 51 0.79 4.01 -3.82
C PHE A 51 0.13 4.27 -5.18
N SER A 52 0.10 3.24 -6.01
CA SER A 52 -0.54 3.24 -7.31
C SER A 52 -1.20 1.89 -7.56
N ILE A 53 -2.25 1.87 -8.36
CA ILE A 53 -2.88 0.64 -8.86
C ILE A 53 -2.72 0.68 -10.37
N ASP A 54 -2.13 -0.37 -10.93
CA ASP A 54 -1.92 -0.48 -12.37
C ASP A 54 -3.16 -1.04 -13.11
N GLU A 55 -3.05 -1.18 -14.43
CA GLU A 55 -4.12 -1.73 -15.27
C GLU A 55 -4.48 -3.18 -14.94
N ASN A 56 -3.54 -3.93 -14.37
CA ASN A 56 -3.72 -5.32 -13.93
C ASN A 56 -4.24 -5.42 -12.49
N LYS A 57 -4.66 -4.29 -11.89
CA LYS A 57 -5.18 -4.21 -10.53
C LYS A 57 -4.16 -4.62 -9.47
N VAL A 58 -2.88 -4.37 -9.73
CA VAL A 58 -1.80 -4.55 -8.76
C VAL A 58 -1.57 -3.24 -8.02
N LEU A 59 -1.81 -3.26 -6.70
CA LEU A 59 -1.41 -2.21 -5.77
C LEU A 59 0.10 -2.30 -5.54
N ARG A 60 0.81 -1.20 -5.77
CA ARG A 60 2.26 -1.08 -5.58
C ARG A 60 2.64 0.22 -4.90
N PHE A 61 3.66 0.17 -4.06
CA PHE A 61 4.41 1.36 -3.62
C PHE A 61 5.88 1.04 -3.37
N GLN A 62 6.69 2.08 -3.21
CA GLN A 62 8.09 1.95 -2.85
C GLN A 62 8.53 3.00 -1.84
N VAL A 63 9.20 2.54 -0.79
CA VAL A 63 9.85 3.39 0.21
C VAL A 63 11.34 3.09 0.27
N SER A 64 12.11 4.00 0.85
CA SER A 64 13.43 3.69 1.37
C SER A 64 13.48 3.89 2.88
N LYS A 65 14.24 3.02 3.54
CA LYS A 65 14.53 3.08 4.97
C LYS A 65 16.03 3.19 5.15
N TYR A 66 16.49 4.20 5.89
CA TYR A 66 17.89 4.28 6.31
C TYR A 66 17.99 3.77 7.74
N ASN A 67 18.94 2.89 7.99
CA ASN A 67 19.29 2.42 9.33
C ASN A 67 20.61 3.08 9.75
N PHE A 68 20.58 3.86 10.83
CA PHE A 68 21.78 4.58 11.27
C PHE A 68 22.83 3.66 11.91
N GLU A 69 22.43 2.55 12.52
CA GLU A 69 23.33 1.62 13.20
C GLU A 69 24.15 0.79 12.21
N THR A 70 23.56 0.38 11.09
CA THR A 70 24.26 -0.38 10.04
C THR A 70 24.81 0.49 8.92
N GLU A 71 24.42 1.76 8.87
CA GLU A 71 24.71 2.70 7.77
C GLU A 71 24.22 2.19 6.39
N GLU A 72 23.14 1.41 6.39
CA GLU A 72 22.56 0.82 5.18
C GLU A 72 21.26 1.54 4.79
N THR A 73 21.02 1.62 3.49
CA THR A 73 19.71 2.02 2.95
C THR A 73 19.02 0.81 2.33
N GLU A 74 17.80 0.53 2.78
CA GLU A 74 16.93 -0.47 2.18
C GLU A 74 15.89 0.21 1.29
N PHE A 75 15.79 -0.19 0.02
CA PHE A 75 14.71 0.17 -0.88
C PHE A 75 13.72 -0.99 -0.93
N ILE A 76 12.50 -0.75 -0.49
CA ILE A 76 11.46 -1.77 -0.34
C ILE A 76 10.34 -1.46 -1.31
N THR A 77 10.08 -2.37 -2.24
CA THR A 77 8.92 -2.37 -3.13
C THR A 77 7.98 -3.48 -2.73
N GLN A 78 6.71 -3.14 -2.49
CA GLN A 78 5.66 -4.14 -2.24
C GLN A 78 4.63 -4.09 -3.35
N GLU A 79 4.14 -5.27 -3.74
CA GLU A 79 3.16 -5.46 -4.80
C GLU A 79 2.12 -6.49 -4.35
N VAL A 80 0.83 -6.21 -4.57
CA VAL A 80 -0.26 -7.16 -4.31
C VAL A 80 -1.40 -6.92 -5.28
N SER A 81 -1.99 -8.00 -5.81
CA SER A 81 -3.22 -7.89 -6.61
C SER A 81 -4.41 -7.58 -5.71
N LEU A 82 -5.27 -6.64 -6.09
CA LEU A 82 -6.41 -6.21 -5.26
C LEU A 82 -7.40 -7.34 -4.94
N ASP A 83 -7.56 -8.30 -5.86
CA ASP A 83 -8.40 -9.49 -5.65
C ASP A 83 -7.85 -10.46 -4.61
N LYS A 84 -6.58 -10.30 -4.21
CA LYS A 84 -5.92 -11.10 -3.18
C LYS A 84 -5.90 -10.45 -1.82
N VAL A 85 -6.33 -9.19 -1.72
CA VAL A 85 -6.49 -8.50 -0.44
C VAL A 85 -7.74 -9.03 0.25
N THR A 86 -7.60 -9.50 1.48
CA THR A 86 -8.70 -10.06 2.26
C THR A 86 -9.10 -9.13 3.39
N GLY A 87 -8.16 -8.40 3.99
CA GLY A 87 -8.43 -7.57 5.16
C GLY A 87 -7.65 -6.25 5.18
N PHE A 88 -8.15 -5.29 5.94
CA PHE A 88 -7.46 -4.06 6.29
C PHE A 88 -7.51 -3.87 7.81
N VAL A 89 -6.39 -4.07 8.48
CA VAL A 89 -6.31 -4.19 9.93
C VAL A 89 -5.20 -3.31 10.50
N LYS A 90 -5.31 -3.02 11.79
CA LYS A 90 -4.31 -2.24 12.51
C LYS A 90 -4.00 -2.89 13.85
N ASP A 91 -2.70 -3.13 14.06
CA ASP A 91 -2.09 -3.35 15.37
C ASP A 91 -1.02 -2.25 15.55
N ILE A 92 0.26 -2.59 15.62
CA ILE A 92 1.34 -1.59 15.56
C ILE A 92 1.40 -0.90 14.18
N ASN A 93 1.09 -1.64 13.11
CA ASN A 93 1.09 -1.12 11.74
C ASN A 93 -0.30 -1.26 11.13
N ILE A 94 -0.66 -0.33 10.27
CA ILE A 94 -1.77 -0.52 9.34
C ILE A 94 -1.29 -1.40 8.20
N ILE A 95 -1.96 -2.53 8.00
CA ILE A 95 -1.56 -3.56 7.03
C ILE A 95 -2.78 -4.05 6.25
N PHE A 96 -2.52 -4.48 5.02
CA PHE A 96 -3.46 -5.31 4.28
C PHE A 96 -3.13 -6.78 4.54
N GLU A 97 -4.10 -7.54 5.01
CA GLU A 97 -4.04 -9.00 5.03
C GLU A 97 -4.40 -9.52 3.64
N THR A 98 -3.73 -10.59 3.22
CA THR A 98 -3.90 -11.15 1.88
C THR A 98 -4.00 -12.67 1.92
N GLU A 99 -4.37 -13.26 0.77
CA GLU A 99 -4.11 -14.67 0.54
C GLU A 99 -2.62 -15.00 0.77
N LYS A 100 -2.34 -16.27 1.08
CA LYS A 100 -0.98 -16.74 1.34
C LYS A 100 -0.06 -16.47 0.14
N ASP A 101 1.14 -15.97 0.41
CA ASP A 101 2.20 -15.70 -0.57
C ASP A 101 1.79 -14.73 -1.70
N ALA A 102 0.73 -13.93 -1.50
CA ALA A 102 0.20 -13.02 -2.52
C ALA A 102 0.92 -11.66 -2.57
N VAL A 103 1.70 -11.31 -1.54
CA VAL A 103 2.45 -10.06 -1.50
C VAL A 103 3.87 -10.31 -1.94
N LYS A 104 4.26 -9.72 -3.07
CA LYS A 104 5.65 -9.75 -3.51
C LYS A 104 6.39 -8.55 -2.91
N VAL A 105 7.48 -8.82 -2.20
CA VAL A 105 8.36 -7.80 -1.62
C VAL A 105 9.74 -7.92 -2.25
N THR A 106 10.20 -6.84 -2.86
CA THR A 106 11.56 -6.71 -3.36
C THR A 106 12.32 -5.74 -2.46
N THR A 107 13.43 -6.20 -1.90
CA THR A 107 14.31 -5.41 -1.03
C THR A 107 15.69 -5.33 -1.65
N ILE A 108 16.14 -4.09 -1.93
CA ILE A 108 17.51 -3.80 -2.37
C ILE A 108 18.19 -3.06 -1.24
N LYS A 109 19.32 -3.58 -0.74
CA LYS A 109 20.13 -2.91 0.28
C LYS A 109 21.37 -2.30 -0.36
N THR A 110 21.71 -1.07 0.04
CA THR A 110 22.93 -0.40 -0.40
C THR A 110 23.74 0.12 0.78
N ASP A 111 25.06 0.16 0.62
CA ASP A 111 25.97 0.84 1.55
C ASP A 111 25.86 2.38 1.45
N VAL A 112 26.60 3.11 2.30
CA VAL A 112 26.67 4.59 2.26
C VAL A 112 27.19 5.17 0.95
N LYS A 113 27.86 4.37 0.12
CA LYS A 113 28.36 4.78 -1.20
C LYS A 113 27.36 4.45 -2.32
N GLY A 114 26.20 3.87 -1.98
CA GLY A 114 25.18 3.44 -2.92
C GLY A 114 25.51 2.13 -3.65
N GLN A 115 26.51 1.37 -3.19
CA GLN A 115 26.80 0.05 -3.75
C GLN A 115 25.82 -0.97 -3.21
N GLU A 116 25.26 -1.78 -4.10
CA GLU A 116 24.34 -2.86 -3.73
C GLU A 116 25.05 -3.90 -2.86
N ILE A 117 24.51 -4.12 -1.67
CA ILE A 117 24.92 -5.16 -0.72
C ILE A 117 24.12 -6.44 -0.99
N SER A 118 22.82 -6.29 -1.26
CA SER A 118 21.94 -7.42 -1.53
C SER A 118 20.69 -7.01 -2.30
N ASN A 119 20.14 -7.97 -3.04
CA ASN A 119 18.85 -7.86 -3.71
C ASN A 119 18.07 -9.15 -3.45
N GLN A 120 16.92 -9.02 -2.81
CA GLN A 120 16.12 -10.14 -2.33
C GLN A 120 14.66 -9.97 -2.72
N ILE A 121 14.03 -11.07 -3.13
CA ILE A 121 12.60 -11.12 -3.44
C ILE A 121 11.97 -12.17 -2.52
N TYR A 122 10.90 -11.77 -1.85
CA TYR A 122 10.13 -12.59 -0.94
C TYR A 122 8.65 -12.55 -1.31
N ASN A 123 7.92 -13.61 -0.97
CA ASN A 123 6.47 -13.61 -0.99
C ASN A 123 5.94 -13.75 0.44
N TYR A 124 4.97 -12.91 0.81
CA TYR A 124 4.36 -12.87 2.13
C TYR A 124 2.82 -12.84 2.01
N HIS A 125 2.15 -12.88 3.17
CA HIS A 125 0.68 -12.79 3.29
C HIS A 125 0.21 -11.46 3.90
N LEU A 126 1.14 -10.52 4.14
CA LEU A 126 0.87 -9.21 4.71
C LEU A 126 1.54 -8.14 3.84
N PHE A 127 0.77 -7.15 3.44
CA PHE A 127 1.26 -5.98 2.74
C PHE A 127 1.30 -4.82 3.73
N PHE A 128 2.52 -4.39 4.09
CA PHE A 128 2.74 -3.35 5.08
C PHE A 128 2.60 -1.98 4.43
N THR A 129 1.74 -1.11 4.95
CA THR A 129 1.54 0.23 4.38
C THR A 129 2.59 1.26 4.82
N GLU A 130 3.44 0.89 5.80
CA GLU A 130 4.37 1.77 6.52
C GLU A 130 3.71 2.87 7.36
N ILE A 131 2.38 2.84 7.53
CA ILE A 131 1.63 3.78 8.36
C ILE A 131 1.51 3.19 9.78
N ASN A 132 2.16 3.84 10.77
CA ASN A 132 2.17 3.39 12.16
C ASN A 132 2.23 4.48 13.24
N LYS A 133 2.31 5.78 12.91
CA LYS A 133 2.38 6.84 13.94
C LYS A 133 1.03 7.41 14.36
N GLU A 134 0.08 7.55 13.44
CA GLU A 134 -1.22 8.17 13.76
C GLU A 134 -2.09 7.22 14.58
N LYS A 135 -2.61 7.74 15.70
CA LYS A 135 -3.57 7.09 16.60
C LYS A 135 -4.99 7.50 16.25
N ASP A 136 -5.99 6.78 16.78
CA ASP A 136 -7.42 7.10 16.61
C ASP A 136 -7.82 7.37 15.13
N ASN A 137 -7.35 6.50 14.23
CA ASN A 137 -7.47 6.67 12.78
C ASN A 137 -8.51 5.74 12.13
N GLU A 138 -9.57 5.40 12.85
CA GLU A 138 -10.69 4.58 12.37
C GLU A 138 -11.39 5.20 11.16
N ASN A 139 -11.37 6.52 11.01
CA ASN A 139 -11.90 7.18 9.82
C ASN A 139 -11.18 6.69 8.55
N LEU A 140 -9.85 6.49 8.61
CA LEU A 140 -9.10 5.94 7.48
C LEU A 140 -9.54 4.51 7.17
N ARG A 141 -9.76 3.68 8.21
CA ARG A 141 -10.29 2.32 8.05
C ARG A 141 -11.59 2.34 7.26
N ASP A 142 -12.56 3.12 7.73
CA ASP A 142 -13.90 3.14 7.17
C ASP A 142 -13.91 3.68 5.73
N GLU A 143 -13.09 4.70 5.45
CA GLU A 143 -12.92 5.24 4.10
C GLU A 143 -12.27 4.26 3.13
N ILE A 144 -11.24 3.51 3.58
CA ILE A 144 -10.59 2.48 2.77
C ILE A 144 -11.55 1.31 2.50
N LEU A 145 -12.24 0.79 3.53
CA LEU A 145 -13.22 -0.29 3.35
C LEU A 145 -14.32 0.09 2.36
N ASN A 146 -14.83 1.32 2.47
CA ASN A 146 -15.83 1.86 1.54
C ASN A 146 -15.27 1.99 0.10
N ALA A 147 -14.02 2.44 -0.05
CA ALA A 147 -13.38 2.55 -1.36
C ALA A 147 -13.16 1.17 -2.02
N PHE A 148 -12.70 0.17 -1.26
CA PHE A 148 -12.59 -1.22 -1.75
C PHE A 148 -13.96 -1.78 -2.15
N SER A 149 -14.98 -1.61 -1.30
CA SER A 149 -16.34 -2.08 -1.57
C SER A 149 -16.90 -1.48 -2.88
N LYS A 150 -16.72 -0.17 -3.09
CA LYS A 150 -17.14 0.50 -4.33
C LYS A 150 -16.31 0.10 -5.55
N ALA A 151 -15.07 -0.33 -5.36
CA ALA A 151 -14.22 -0.88 -6.41
C ALA A 151 -14.55 -2.37 -6.72
N GLY A 152 -15.51 -2.98 -6.01
CA GLY A 152 -15.95 -4.35 -6.24
C GLY A 152 -15.19 -5.40 -5.42
N TYR A 153 -14.40 -4.97 -4.43
CA TYR A 153 -13.64 -5.86 -3.55
C TYR A 153 -14.23 -5.84 -2.15
N ILE A 154 -14.53 -7.01 -1.61
CA ILE A 154 -15.03 -7.16 -0.24
C ILE A 154 -13.87 -7.59 0.63
N ILE A 155 -13.44 -6.70 1.52
CA ILE A 155 -12.38 -6.96 2.49
C ILE A 155 -12.92 -6.73 3.90
N HIS A 156 -12.40 -7.46 4.88
CA HIS A 156 -12.82 -7.32 6.28
C HIS A 156 -11.92 -6.36 7.06
N SER A 157 -12.38 -5.95 8.24
CA SER A 157 -11.53 -5.33 9.25
C SER A 157 -11.95 -5.86 10.61
N GLN A 158 -11.23 -6.87 11.09
CA GLN A 158 -11.56 -7.56 12.34
C GLN A 158 -10.85 -6.95 13.56
N PHE A 159 -9.72 -6.28 13.34
CA PHE A 159 -8.89 -5.74 14.40
C PHE A 159 -8.39 -4.33 14.02
N TRP A 160 -8.58 -3.40 14.95
CA TRP A 160 -8.13 -2.01 14.82
C TRP A 160 -7.84 -1.45 16.22
N ALA A 161 -6.59 -1.56 16.65
CA ALA A 161 -6.13 -1.08 17.95
C ALA A 161 -4.89 -0.18 17.79
N ASP A 162 -4.65 0.67 18.79
CA ASP A 162 -3.52 1.61 18.89
C ASP A 162 -2.37 1.08 19.76
#